data_AF-A0A6P0S810-F1
#
_entry.id   AF-A0A6P0S810-F1
#
_cell.length_a   1.000
_cell.length_b   1.000
_cell.length_c   1.000
_cell.angle_alpha   90.00
_cell.angle_beta   90.00
_cell.angle_gamma   90.00
#
_symmetry.space_group_name_H-M   'P 1'
#
loop_
_entity.id
_entity.type
_entity.pdbx_description
1 polymer ?
#
loop_
_entity_poly.entity_id
_entity_poly.type
_entity_poly.pdbx_seq_one_letter_code
_entity_poly.pdbx_strand_id
1 'polypeptide(L)'
;MNNLDQYYRLLGLEPGASPEEVNQAYKDLAFIWHPDRIPEDNHRLRQKAQEKLKEINHARDQLRSLGKTTPAPKQKPQPSPQSAKTRAYRQPRKPYHQSKRPYYQSRPQTHYRPRTPHPDLSGADFRGADLKEKDLSGRNLSNANLSKANLSDAFLHKINLQGANLEGANLFRANLLQANLRNACLQEANLIGADLSGADLSSADLTGAKIGSKDRILVKLTGTKLSGAILPDGTICDQ
;
A
#
# COMPACT_ATOMS: atom_id res chain seq x y z
N MET A 1 6.33 14.98 -23.06
CA MET A 1 5.80 13.60 -22.93
C MET A 1 4.86 13.62 -21.74
N ASN A 2 3.61 13.17 -21.91
CA ASN A 2 2.64 13.21 -20.83
C ASN A 2 3.11 12.30 -19.69
N ASN A 3 3.03 12.79 -18.43
CA ASN A 3 3.39 11.99 -17.25
C ASN A 3 2.62 10.66 -17.19
N LEU A 4 1.43 10.61 -17.80
CA LEU A 4 0.59 9.43 -18.00
C LEU A 4 1.24 8.33 -18.84
N ASP A 5 1.80 8.68 -20.00
CA ASP A 5 2.41 7.71 -20.92
C ASP A 5 3.64 7.05 -20.26
N GLN A 6 4.33 7.78 -19.38
CA GLN A 6 5.44 7.24 -18.60
C GLN A 6 4.98 6.17 -17.61
N TYR A 7 3.81 6.31 -17.00
CA TYR A 7 3.27 5.30 -16.07
C TYR A 7 2.81 4.04 -16.79
N TYR A 8 2.16 4.15 -17.95
CA TYR A 8 1.84 2.99 -18.79
C TYR A 8 3.11 2.25 -19.22
N ARG A 9 4.12 2.96 -19.71
CA ARG A 9 5.41 2.38 -20.09
C ARG A 9 6.15 1.73 -18.91
N LEU A 10 6.06 2.30 -17.71
CA LEU A 10 6.64 1.69 -16.50
C LEU A 10 6.00 0.34 -16.16
N LEU A 11 4.73 0.15 -16.51
CA LEU A 11 4.01 -1.11 -16.37
C LEU A 11 4.16 -2.03 -17.60
N GLY A 12 4.91 -1.61 -18.63
CA GLY A 12 5.02 -2.36 -19.89
C GLY A 12 3.74 -2.37 -20.72
N LEU A 13 2.91 -1.34 -20.57
CA LEU A 13 1.62 -1.20 -21.24
C LEU A 13 1.63 -0.05 -22.27
N GLU A 14 0.76 -0.17 -23.26
CA GLU A 14 0.48 0.92 -24.18
C GLU A 14 -0.41 2.00 -23.54
N PRO A 15 -0.25 3.28 -23.90
CA PRO A 15 -1.11 4.35 -23.42
C PRO A 15 -2.59 4.06 -23.70
N GLY A 16 -3.44 4.15 -22.67
CA GLY A 16 -4.87 3.88 -22.79
C GLY A 16 -5.30 2.45 -22.40
N ALA A 17 -4.37 1.62 -21.92
CA ALA A 17 -4.72 0.32 -21.34
C ALA A 17 -5.77 0.45 -20.22
N SER A 18 -6.65 -0.55 -20.16
CA SER A 18 -7.76 -0.63 -19.21
C SER A 18 -7.28 -0.75 -17.76
N PRO A 19 -8.11 -0.37 -16.76
CA PRO A 19 -7.79 -0.56 -15.35
C PRO A 19 -7.46 -2.02 -14.99
N GLU A 20 -8.11 -2.98 -15.64
CA GLU A 20 -7.85 -4.42 -15.48
C GLU A 20 -6.46 -4.81 -15.99
N GLU A 21 -6.06 -4.32 -17.16
CA GLU A 21 -4.72 -4.55 -17.73
C GLU A 21 -3.63 -3.89 -16.88
N VAL A 22 -3.87 -2.67 -16.41
CA VAL A 22 -2.99 -1.96 -15.46
C VAL A 22 -2.80 -2.78 -14.19
N ASN A 23 -3.89 -3.33 -13.64
CA ASN A 23 -3.82 -4.18 -12.45
C ASN A 23 -3.13 -5.51 -12.71
N GLN A 24 -3.32 -6.13 -13.88
CA GLN A 24 -2.67 -7.39 -14.22
C GLN A 24 -1.16 -7.20 -14.43
N ALA A 25 -0.75 -6.22 -15.23
CA ALA A 25 0.65 -5.89 -15.45
C ALA A 25 1.36 -5.51 -14.15
N TYR A 26 0.68 -4.75 -13.30
CA TYR A 26 1.15 -4.46 -11.95
C TYR A 26 1.40 -5.75 -11.15
N LYS A 27 0.46 -6.71 -11.14
CA LYS A 27 0.59 -7.96 -10.37
C LYS A 27 1.76 -8.79 -10.86
N ASP A 28 1.94 -8.86 -12.18
CA ASP A 28 3.04 -9.60 -12.80
C ASP A 28 4.39 -8.97 -12.45
N LEU A 29 4.49 -7.63 -12.55
CA LEU A 29 5.71 -6.92 -12.20
C LEU A 29 6.01 -6.96 -10.69
N ALA A 30 5.00 -6.83 -9.84
CA ALA A 30 5.16 -6.94 -8.39
C ALA A 30 5.62 -8.34 -7.97
N PHE A 31 5.15 -9.37 -8.67
CA PHE A 31 5.60 -10.74 -8.47
C PHE A 31 7.06 -10.94 -8.90
N ILE A 32 7.46 -10.40 -10.05
CA ILE A 32 8.84 -10.49 -10.57
C ILE A 32 9.82 -9.74 -9.66
N TRP A 33 9.48 -8.51 -9.28
CA TRP A 33 10.35 -7.63 -8.52
C TRP A 33 10.17 -7.77 -7.00
N HIS A 34 9.55 -8.85 -6.50
CA HIS A 34 9.38 -9.02 -5.07
C HIS A 34 10.75 -9.22 -4.37
N PRO A 35 11.10 -8.43 -3.34
CA PRO A 35 12.41 -8.49 -2.67
C PRO A 35 12.76 -9.83 -2.01
N ASP A 36 11.78 -10.73 -1.88
CA ASP A 36 11.91 -12.03 -1.22
C ASP A 36 12.19 -13.17 -2.22
N ARG A 37 12.18 -12.88 -3.52
CA ARG A 37 12.75 -13.78 -4.56
C ARG A 37 14.24 -13.58 -4.76
N ILE A 38 14.80 -12.59 -4.07
CA ILE A 38 16.21 -12.21 -4.17
C ILE A 38 16.92 -12.74 -2.92
N PRO A 39 18.03 -13.49 -3.08
CA PRO A 39 18.84 -13.98 -1.96
C PRO A 39 19.19 -12.87 -0.95
N GLU A 40 19.19 -13.22 0.34
CA GLU A 40 19.34 -12.24 1.43
C GLU A 40 20.67 -11.49 1.42
N ASP A 41 21.73 -12.18 0.99
CA ASP A 41 23.10 -11.70 0.81
C ASP A 41 23.23 -10.66 -0.32
N ASN A 42 22.26 -10.62 -1.25
CA ASN A 42 22.27 -9.68 -2.36
C ASN A 42 21.54 -8.37 -2.05
N HIS A 43 22.07 -7.64 -1.06
CA HIS A 43 21.50 -6.36 -0.59
C HIS A 43 21.24 -5.36 -1.72
N ARG A 44 22.15 -5.28 -2.70
CA ARG A 44 22.03 -4.37 -3.85
C ARG A 44 20.79 -4.68 -4.70
N LEU A 45 20.56 -5.95 -5.01
CA LEU A 45 19.44 -6.35 -5.86
C LEU A 45 18.11 -6.24 -5.12
N ARG A 46 18.10 -6.52 -3.80
CA ARG A 46 16.94 -6.28 -2.93
C ARG A 46 16.55 -4.81 -2.88
N GLN A 47 17.53 -3.90 -2.80
CA GLN A 47 17.26 -2.47 -2.84
C GLN A 47 16.66 -2.06 -4.20
N LYS A 48 17.22 -2.54 -5.31
CA LYS A 48 16.67 -2.29 -6.66
C LYS A 48 15.24 -2.80 -6.81
N ALA A 49 14.95 -4.00 -6.31
CA ALA A 49 13.61 -4.56 -6.30
C ALA A 49 12.63 -3.70 -5.50
N GLN A 50 13.01 -3.25 -4.31
CA GLN A 50 12.18 -2.34 -3.51
C GLN A 50 11.92 -1.00 -4.20
N GLU A 51 12.94 -0.42 -4.81
CA GLU A 51 12.80 0.82 -5.58
C GLU A 51 11.88 0.61 -6.78
N LYS A 52 12.05 -0.50 -7.50
CA LYS A 52 11.23 -0.81 -8.67
C LYS A 52 9.77 -1.03 -8.28
N LEU A 53 9.53 -1.76 -7.20
CA LEU A 53 8.19 -1.97 -6.67
C LEU A 53 7.52 -0.65 -6.27
N LYS A 54 8.26 0.29 -5.67
CA LYS A 54 7.75 1.64 -5.37
C LYS A 54 7.37 2.41 -6.63
N GLU A 55 8.18 2.34 -7.68
CA GLU A 55 7.85 2.97 -8.97
C GLU A 55 6.57 2.39 -9.58
N ILE A 56 6.45 1.06 -9.57
CA ILE A 56 5.29 0.32 -10.09
C ILE A 56 4.02 0.67 -9.28
N ASN A 57 4.12 0.74 -7.94
CA ASN A 57 3.03 1.17 -7.05
C ASN A 57 2.61 2.61 -7.36
N HIS A 58 3.57 3.52 -7.50
CA HIS A 58 3.29 4.91 -7.82
C HIS A 58 2.62 5.05 -9.19
N ALA A 59 3.13 4.37 -10.23
CA ALA A 59 2.58 4.41 -11.57
C ALA A 59 1.12 3.93 -11.60
N ARG A 60 0.82 2.79 -10.96
CA ARG A 60 -0.53 2.27 -10.85
C ARG A 60 -1.46 3.23 -10.11
N ASP A 61 -1.03 3.78 -8.98
CA ASP A 61 -1.87 4.67 -8.18
C ASP A 61 -2.22 5.96 -8.95
N GLN A 62 -1.29 6.48 -9.74
CA GLN A 62 -1.53 7.63 -10.63
C GLN A 62 -2.55 7.28 -11.71
N LEU A 63 -2.39 6.14 -12.39
CA LEU A 63 -3.33 5.66 -13.41
C LEU A 63 -4.74 5.44 -12.83
N ARG A 64 -4.83 4.91 -11.60
CA ARG A 64 -6.11 4.67 -10.92
C ARG A 64 -6.80 5.97 -10.47
N SER A 65 -6.04 6.98 -10.07
CA SER A 65 -6.60 8.28 -9.67
C SER A 65 -7.31 9.00 -10.82
N LEU A 66 -6.88 8.77 -12.06
CA LEU A 66 -7.43 9.38 -13.28
C LEU A 66 -8.70 8.66 -13.76
N GLY A 67 -8.83 7.36 -13.51
CA GLY A 67 -10.06 6.60 -13.79
C GLY A 67 -11.25 6.95 -12.90
N LYS A 68 -11.04 7.70 -11.80
CA LYS A 68 -12.10 8.17 -10.89
C LYS A 68 -12.66 9.55 -11.24
N THR A 69 -12.15 10.22 -12.27
CA THR A 69 -12.64 11.55 -12.70
C THR A 69 -13.59 11.46 -13.89
N THR A 70 -14.75 10.81 -13.71
CA THR A 70 -15.97 11.21 -14.42
C THR A 70 -16.66 12.28 -13.57
N PRO A 71 -16.80 13.54 -14.03
CA PRO A 71 -17.40 14.58 -13.22
C PRO A 71 -18.90 14.33 -13.04
N ALA A 72 -19.30 14.04 -11.80
CA ALA A 72 -20.69 14.15 -11.37
C ALA A 72 -21.18 15.62 -11.53
N PRO A 73 -22.46 15.85 -11.83
CA PRO A 73 -22.96 17.15 -12.31
C PRO A 73 -22.85 18.26 -11.24
N LYS A 74 -22.46 19.43 -11.72
CA LYS A 74 -22.21 20.69 -11.00
C LYS A 74 -23.34 21.06 -10.04
N GLN A 75 -23.05 21.12 -8.74
CA GLN A 75 -23.82 21.92 -7.79
C GLN A 75 -23.21 23.33 -7.69
N LYS A 76 -24.10 24.33 -7.71
CA LYS A 76 -23.81 25.77 -7.77
C LYS A 76 -23.12 26.28 -6.48
N PRO A 77 -22.21 27.27 -6.56
CA PRO A 77 -21.58 27.84 -5.38
C PRO A 77 -22.53 28.78 -4.63
N GLN A 78 -22.59 28.63 -3.30
CA GLN A 78 -23.15 29.63 -2.38
C GLN A 78 -22.02 30.38 -1.64
N PRO A 79 -22.27 31.63 -1.21
CA PRO A 79 -21.24 32.66 -1.05
C PRO A 79 -20.58 32.71 0.34
N SER A 80 -19.35 33.22 0.37
CA SER A 80 -18.55 33.50 1.56
C SER A 80 -18.94 34.82 2.23
N PRO A 81 -18.90 34.95 3.57
CA PRO A 81 -18.89 36.24 4.24
C PRO A 81 -17.46 36.81 4.39
N GLN A 82 -17.31 38.08 4.03
CA GLN A 82 -16.26 39.02 4.48
C GLN A 82 -16.37 39.20 6.01
N SER A 83 -15.43 39.65 6.84
CA SER A 83 -14.23 40.50 6.76
C SER A 83 -13.56 40.48 8.15
N ALA A 84 -12.23 40.72 8.24
CA ALA A 84 -11.66 41.54 9.32
C ALA A 84 -10.20 41.93 8.99
N LYS A 85 -9.95 43.24 9.07
CA LYS A 85 -8.71 43.96 8.80
C LYS A 85 -7.75 43.89 10.00
N THR A 86 -6.44 43.99 9.72
CA THR A 86 -5.34 44.71 10.43
C THR A 86 -4.03 43.89 10.31
N ARG A 87 -2.82 44.42 10.16
CA ARG A 87 -2.25 45.77 10.08
C ARG A 87 -0.84 45.60 9.49
N ALA A 88 -0.48 46.49 8.58
CA ALA A 88 0.83 46.52 7.92
C ALA A 88 1.95 46.94 8.88
N TYR A 89 3.13 46.36 8.71
CA TYR A 89 4.40 47.06 8.91
C TYR A 89 5.20 47.00 7.60
N ARG A 90 5.63 48.18 7.17
CA ARG A 90 6.32 48.51 5.92
C ARG A 90 7.67 49.09 6.35
N GLN A 91 8.79 48.62 5.81
CA GLN A 91 9.75 49.34 4.93
C GLN A 91 11.18 48.80 5.19
N PRO A 92 12.21 49.07 4.36
CA PRO A 92 12.26 49.72 3.04
C PRO A 92 12.99 48.90 1.95
N ARG A 93 12.90 49.37 0.69
CA ARG A 93 13.63 48.89 -0.49
C ARG A 93 14.84 49.77 -0.81
N LYS A 94 15.87 49.17 -1.44
CA LYS A 94 16.72 49.59 -2.60
C LYS A 94 18.22 49.25 -2.36
N PRO A 95 19.12 49.23 -3.38
CA PRO A 95 18.94 49.23 -4.84
C PRO A 95 19.67 48.06 -5.56
N TYR A 96 19.42 47.93 -6.86
CA TYR A 96 20.07 46.99 -7.77
C TYR A 96 21.52 47.40 -8.09
N HIS A 97 22.45 46.46 -8.02
CA HIS A 97 23.70 46.49 -8.80
C HIS A 97 23.90 45.15 -9.51
N GLN A 98 24.08 45.24 -10.83
CA GLN A 98 24.53 44.17 -11.70
C GLN A 98 26.04 43.93 -11.48
N SER A 99 26.43 42.68 -11.23
CA SER A 99 27.78 42.21 -11.56
C SER A 99 27.83 40.69 -11.69
N LYS A 100 27.94 40.27 -12.96
CA LYS A 100 28.69 39.13 -13.53
C LYS A 100 28.86 37.86 -12.68
N ARG A 101 28.25 36.78 -13.19
CA ARG A 101 28.51 35.37 -12.85
C ARG A 101 29.97 34.98 -13.07
N PRO A 102 30.56 34.20 -12.14
CA PRO A 102 31.35 33.04 -12.50
C PRO A 102 30.50 31.79 -12.28
N TYR A 103 30.46 30.92 -13.30
CA TYR A 103 29.87 29.59 -13.19
C TYR A 103 30.73 28.74 -12.26
N TYR A 104 30.44 28.75 -10.96
CA TYR A 104 30.73 27.60 -10.13
C TYR A 104 29.59 26.61 -10.34
N GLN A 105 29.93 25.44 -10.90
CA GLN A 105 29.05 24.28 -10.91
C GLN A 105 28.76 23.89 -9.46
N SER A 106 27.69 24.44 -8.90
CA SER A 106 27.07 23.93 -7.70
C SER A 106 26.52 22.55 -8.05
N ARG A 107 27.31 21.51 -7.76
CA ARG A 107 26.79 20.14 -7.66
C ARG A 107 25.50 20.21 -6.86
N PRO A 108 24.35 19.71 -7.35
CA PRO A 108 23.17 19.62 -6.53
C PRO A 108 23.54 18.68 -5.38
N GLN A 109 23.81 19.25 -4.20
CA GLN A 109 23.80 18.48 -2.98
C GLN A 109 22.38 17.94 -2.91
N THR A 110 22.26 16.65 -3.17
CA THR A 110 21.04 15.90 -2.90
C THR A 110 20.81 16.04 -1.41
N HIS A 111 20.04 17.04 -1.00
CA HIS A 111 19.54 17.11 0.35
C HIS A 111 18.84 15.77 0.56
N TYR A 112 19.47 14.93 1.38
CA TYR A 112 18.89 13.71 1.88
C TYR A 112 17.67 14.19 2.65
N ARG A 113 16.51 14.27 1.97
CA ARG A 113 15.24 14.42 2.67
C ARG A 113 15.16 13.16 3.53
N PRO A 114 15.17 13.28 4.86
CA PRO A 114 14.90 12.13 5.70
C PRO A 114 13.62 11.50 5.16
N ARG A 115 13.65 10.19 4.89
CA ARG A 115 12.43 9.45 4.58
C ARG A 115 11.44 9.84 5.66
N THR A 116 10.38 10.56 5.32
CA THR A 116 9.32 10.82 6.28
C THR A 116 8.85 9.43 6.72
N PRO A 117 8.96 9.07 8.00
CA PRO A 117 8.42 7.82 8.50
C PRO A 117 6.99 7.75 7.99
N HIS A 118 6.60 6.64 7.37
CA HIS A 118 5.19 6.47 7.02
C HIS A 118 4.39 6.63 8.31
N PRO A 119 3.26 7.36 8.30
CA PRO A 119 2.48 7.57 9.51
C PRO A 119 2.20 6.21 10.16
N ASP A 120 2.40 6.14 11.47
CA ASP A 120 1.96 4.98 12.25
C ASP A 120 0.42 4.91 12.17
N LEU A 121 -0.10 3.74 11.82
CA LEU A 121 -1.53 3.47 11.70
C LEU A 121 -1.99 2.45 12.76
N SER A 122 -1.16 2.21 13.79
CA SER A 122 -1.53 1.35 14.91
C SER A 122 -2.80 1.87 15.61
N GLY A 123 -3.70 0.94 15.98
CA GLY A 123 -4.96 1.26 16.63
C GLY A 123 -5.98 2.03 15.79
N ALA A 124 -5.68 2.36 14.53
CA ALA A 124 -6.56 3.15 13.69
C ALA A 124 -7.85 2.39 13.33
N ASP A 125 -8.94 3.15 13.12
CA ASP A 125 -10.23 2.62 12.70
C ASP A 125 -10.40 2.71 11.18
N PHE A 126 -10.43 1.55 10.54
CA PHE A 126 -10.66 1.33 9.11
C PHE A 126 -11.85 0.40 8.86
N ARG A 127 -12.81 0.34 9.79
CA ARG A 127 -14.00 -0.51 9.64
C ARG A 127 -14.72 -0.24 8.33
N GLY A 128 -14.94 -1.29 7.55
CA GLY A 128 -15.62 -1.19 6.26
C GLY A 128 -14.89 -0.37 5.20
N ALA A 129 -13.64 0.05 5.43
CA ALA A 129 -12.91 0.89 4.50
C ALA A 129 -12.64 0.17 3.16
N ASP A 130 -12.72 0.91 2.05
CA ASP A 130 -12.28 0.42 0.74
C ASP A 130 -10.77 0.65 0.57
N LEU A 131 -10.01 -0.40 0.88
CA LEU A 131 -8.56 -0.48 0.77
C LEU A 131 -8.14 -1.40 -0.39
N LYS A 132 -9.06 -1.69 -1.32
CA LYS A 132 -8.81 -2.56 -2.48
C LYS A 132 -7.60 -2.07 -3.26
N GLU A 133 -6.70 -2.99 -3.61
CA GLU A 133 -5.48 -2.76 -4.38
C GLU A 133 -4.50 -1.76 -3.73
N LYS A 134 -4.71 -1.33 -2.48
CA LYS A 134 -3.82 -0.35 -1.84
C LYS A 134 -2.48 -0.97 -1.45
N ASP A 135 -1.44 -0.15 -1.53
CA ASP A 135 -0.13 -0.49 -1.00
C ASP A 135 0.02 -0.02 0.46
N LEU A 136 -0.05 -0.98 1.38
CA LEU A 136 0.17 -0.81 2.81
C LEU A 136 1.39 -1.62 3.27
N SER A 137 2.25 -2.01 2.34
CA SER A 137 3.38 -2.88 2.61
C SER A 137 4.35 -2.27 3.62
N GLY A 138 4.79 -3.08 4.57
CA GLY A 138 5.70 -2.64 5.64
C GLY A 138 5.10 -1.63 6.64
N ARG A 139 3.81 -1.27 6.54
CA ARG A 139 3.19 -0.33 7.48
C ARG A 139 2.85 -1.00 8.80
N ASN A 140 2.75 -0.18 9.85
CA ASN A 140 2.26 -0.61 11.14
C ASN A 140 0.76 -0.34 11.27
N LEU A 141 -0.05 -1.40 11.27
CA LEU A 141 -1.49 -1.43 11.54
C LEU A 141 -1.80 -2.36 12.73
N SER A 142 -0.84 -2.54 13.66
CA SER A 142 -1.08 -3.33 14.86
C SER A 142 -2.27 -2.79 15.64
N ASN A 143 -3.11 -3.68 16.16
CA ASN A 143 -4.35 -3.36 16.89
C ASN A 143 -5.35 -2.49 16.11
N ALA A 144 -5.17 -2.29 14.79
CA ALA A 144 -6.13 -1.54 13.98
C ALA A 144 -7.45 -2.31 13.83
N ASN A 145 -8.55 -1.59 13.65
CA ASN A 145 -9.83 -2.18 13.32
C ASN A 145 -10.07 -2.13 11.80
N LEU A 146 -9.91 -3.27 11.14
CA LEU A 146 -10.15 -3.50 9.72
C LEU A 146 -11.37 -4.41 9.50
N SER A 147 -12.24 -4.56 10.50
CA SER A 147 -13.42 -5.42 10.37
C SER A 147 -14.27 -4.98 9.17
N LYS A 148 -14.67 -5.95 8.35
CA LYS A 148 -15.41 -5.77 7.09
C LYS A 148 -14.74 -4.88 6.04
N ALA A 149 -13.46 -4.52 6.21
CA ALA A 149 -12.73 -3.73 5.23
C ALA A 149 -12.53 -4.54 3.93
N ASN A 150 -12.54 -3.83 2.80
CA ASN A 150 -12.19 -4.42 1.52
C ASN A 150 -10.69 -4.27 1.26
N LEU A 151 -9.92 -5.33 1.46
CA LEU A 151 -8.48 -5.43 1.22
C LEU A 151 -8.18 -6.33 -0.01
N SER A 152 -9.16 -6.56 -0.89
CA SER A 152 -8.97 -7.41 -2.05
C SER A 152 -7.84 -6.88 -2.94
N ASP A 153 -7.01 -7.80 -3.43
CA ASP A 153 -5.82 -7.50 -4.24
C ASP A 153 -4.85 -6.48 -3.59
N ALA A 154 -4.91 -6.23 -2.28
CA ALA A 154 -4.04 -5.27 -1.60
C ALA A 154 -2.61 -5.80 -1.44
N PHE A 155 -1.65 -4.88 -1.37
CA PHE A 155 -0.24 -5.16 -1.15
C PHE A 155 0.08 -4.92 0.31
N LEU A 156 0.25 -6.02 1.04
CA LEU A 156 0.39 -6.08 2.48
C LEU A 156 1.67 -6.84 2.87
N HIS A 157 2.67 -6.93 1.98
CA HIS A 157 3.89 -7.66 2.28
C HIS A 157 4.61 -7.00 3.45
N LYS A 158 5.07 -7.80 4.42
CA LYS A 158 5.73 -7.34 5.66
C LYS A 158 4.91 -6.36 6.49
N ILE A 159 3.59 -6.27 6.29
CA ILE A 159 2.72 -5.43 7.12
C ILE A 159 2.73 -5.94 8.57
N ASN A 160 2.62 -5.03 9.54
CA ASN A 160 2.34 -5.40 10.92
C ASN A 160 0.84 -5.26 11.21
N LEU A 161 0.16 -6.39 11.36
CA LEU A 161 -1.26 -6.53 11.72
C LEU A 161 -1.42 -7.27 13.06
N GLN A 162 -0.38 -7.29 13.90
CA GLN A 162 -0.46 -7.91 15.21
C GLN A 162 -1.64 -7.36 16.02
N GLY A 163 -2.50 -8.26 16.52
CA GLY A 163 -3.67 -7.90 17.31
C GLY A 163 -4.77 -7.14 16.53
N ALA A 164 -4.65 -7.01 15.20
CA ALA A 164 -5.65 -6.29 14.41
C ALA A 164 -6.96 -7.08 14.34
N ASN A 165 -8.09 -6.36 14.30
CA ASN A 165 -9.39 -6.94 14.00
C ASN A 165 -9.64 -6.91 12.48
N LEU A 166 -9.65 -8.08 11.83
CA LEU A 166 -9.96 -8.29 10.41
C LEU A 166 -11.24 -9.15 10.25
N GLU A 167 -12.12 -9.16 11.25
CA GLU A 167 -13.38 -9.92 11.22
C GLU A 167 -14.20 -9.57 9.98
N GLY A 168 -14.55 -10.57 9.18
CA GLY A 168 -15.30 -10.42 7.93
C GLY A 168 -14.59 -9.58 6.85
N ALA A 169 -13.30 -9.30 6.98
CA ALA A 169 -12.55 -8.52 5.99
C ALA A 169 -12.40 -9.31 4.68
N ASN A 170 -12.43 -8.59 3.55
CA ASN A 170 -12.19 -9.20 2.24
C ASN A 170 -10.72 -9.11 1.87
N LEU A 171 -9.96 -10.19 2.03
CA LEU A 171 -8.53 -10.32 1.70
C LEU A 171 -8.32 -11.14 0.40
N PHE A 172 -9.34 -11.25 -0.46
CA PHE A 172 -9.25 -12.00 -1.70
C PHE A 172 -8.04 -11.58 -2.53
N ARG A 173 -7.15 -12.53 -2.84
CA ARG A 173 -5.89 -12.29 -3.58
C ARG A 173 -4.94 -11.25 -2.98
N ALA A 174 -5.07 -10.93 -1.69
CA ALA A 174 -4.15 -10.02 -1.02
C ALA A 174 -2.73 -10.65 -0.91
N ASN A 175 -1.70 -9.83 -1.08
CA ASN A 175 -0.32 -10.24 -0.85
C ASN A 175 0.06 -9.95 0.61
N LEU A 176 0.07 -10.97 1.47
CA LEU A 176 0.43 -10.93 2.89
C LEU A 176 1.79 -11.61 3.15
N LEU A 177 2.66 -11.67 2.15
CA LEU A 177 3.96 -12.31 2.27
C LEU A 177 4.74 -11.73 3.45
N GLN A 178 5.19 -12.61 4.37
CA GLN A 178 5.92 -12.23 5.58
C GLN A 178 5.17 -11.22 6.49
N ALA A 179 3.85 -11.16 6.44
CA ALA A 179 3.06 -10.31 7.34
C ALA A 179 3.12 -10.82 8.79
N ASN A 180 3.08 -9.89 9.76
CA ASN A 180 2.88 -10.21 11.17
C ASN A 180 1.39 -10.15 11.49
N LEU A 181 0.74 -11.29 11.68
CA LEU A 181 -0.68 -11.46 11.99
C LEU A 181 -0.90 -12.10 13.37
N ARG A 182 0.12 -12.07 14.25
CA ARG A 182 0.03 -12.66 15.58
C ARG A 182 -1.14 -12.09 16.37
N ASN A 183 -1.92 -12.95 17.00
CA ASN A 183 -3.11 -12.57 17.78
C ASN A 183 -4.17 -11.78 16.97
N ALA A 184 -4.13 -11.78 15.64
CA ALA A 184 -5.13 -11.09 14.83
C ALA A 184 -6.46 -11.88 14.81
N CYS A 185 -7.57 -11.16 14.77
CA CYS A 185 -8.89 -11.76 14.52
C CYS A 185 -9.15 -11.76 13.02
N LEU A 186 -9.18 -12.94 12.39
CA LEU A 186 -9.48 -13.19 10.98
C LEU A 186 -10.81 -13.95 10.81
N GLN A 187 -11.66 -13.95 11.85
CA GLN A 187 -12.94 -14.64 11.82
C GLN A 187 -13.76 -14.23 10.60
N GLU A 188 -14.32 -15.20 9.89
CA GLU A 188 -15.13 -15.00 8.67
C GLU A 188 -14.44 -14.26 7.51
N ALA A 189 -13.13 -13.97 7.60
CA ALA A 189 -12.41 -13.25 6.57
C ALA A 189 -12.31 -14.05 5.26
N ASN A 190 -12.34 -13.37 4.12
CA ASN A 190 -12.15 -14.01 2.82
C ASN A 190 -10.67 -14.00 2.43
N LEU A 191 -9.97 -15.12 2.59
CA LEU A 191 -8.55 -15.27 2.25
C LEU A 191 -8.33 -15.95 0.89
N ILE A 192 -9.36 -16.31 0.13
CA ILE A 192 -9.21 -17.05 -1.13
C ILE A 192 -8.21 -16.35 -2.06
N GLY A 193 -7.18 -17.08 -2.51
CA GLY A 193 -6.14 -16.56 -3.40
C GLY A 193 -5.05 -15.73 -2.71
N ALA A 194 -5.14 -15.48 -1.40
CA ALA A 194 -4.13 -14.71 -0.67
C ALA A 194 -2.80 -15.46 -0.58
N ASP A 195 -1.71 -14.69 -0.52
CA ASP A 195 -0.36 -15.21 -0.32
C ASP A 195 0.07 -14.93 1.13
N LEU A 196 0.04 -15.95 2.00
CA LEU A 196 0.50 -15.89 3.38
C LEU A 196 1.90 -16.46 3.56
N SER A 197 2.66 -16.68 2.47
CA SER A 197 3.94 -17.38 2.60
C SER A 197 4.90 -16.63 3.54
N GLY A 198 5.47 -17.33 4.52
CA GLY A 198 6.31 -16.76 5.57
C GLY A 198 5.59 -15.84 6.57
N ALA A 199 4.27 -15.69 6.51
CA ALA A 199 3.52 -14.90 7.48
C ALA A 199 3.50 -15.60 8.86
N ASP A 200 3.33 -14.79 9.90
CA ASP A 200 3.20 -15.27 11.27
C ASP A 200 1.78 -15.08 11.77
N LEU A 201 1.02 -16.18 11.85
CA LEU A 201 -0.35 -16.23 12.37
C LEU A 201 -0.40 -16.87 13.76
N SER A 202 0.70 -16.89 14.51
CA SER A 202 0.68 -17.49 15.85
C SER A 202 -0.43 -16.86 16.71
N SER A 203 -1.27 -17.70 17.30
CA SER A 203 -2.43 -17.30 18.11
C SER A 203 -3.47 -16.45 17.37
N ALA A 204 -3.47 -16.41 16.03
CA ALA A 204 -4.53 -15.77 15.26
C ALA A 204 -5.81 -16.63 15.26
N ASP A 205 -6.97 -15.99 15.17
CA ASP A 205 -8.25 -16.68 15.08
C ASP A 205 -8.79 -16.63 13.64
N LEU A 206 -8.78 -17.75 12.94
CA LEU A 206 -9.30 -17.88 11.57
C LEU A 206 -10.68 -18.55 11.52
N THR A 207 -11.41 -18.66 12.63
CA THR A 207 -12.70 -19.36 12.67
C THR A 207 -13.65 -18.89 11.56
N GLY A 208 -14.13 -19.80 10.72
CA GLY A 208 -15.01 -19.48 9.59
C GLY A 208 -14.35 -18.74 8.41
N ALA A 209 -13.03 -18.51 8.44
CA ALA A 209 -12.33 -17.85 7.33
C ALA A 209 -12.38 -18.71 6.06
N LYS A 210 -12.58 -18.05 4.92
CA LYS A 210 -12.66 -18.71 3.61
C LYS A 210 -11.27 -18.85 3.03
N ILE A 211 -10.72 -20.06 3.01
CA ILE A 211 -9.37 -20.36 2.50
C ILE A 211 -9.35 -21.13 1.18
N GLY A 212 -10.52 -21.46 0.63
CA GLY A 212 -10.61 -22.36 -0.51
C GLY A 212 -12.03 -22.54 -1.04
N SER A 213 -12.18 -23.47 -1.97
CA SER A 213 -13.47 -23.91 -2.50
C SER A 213 -13.51 -25.44 -2.50
N LYS A 214 -14.54 -26.02 -1.89
CA LYS A 214 -14.66 -27.48 -1.68
C LYS A 214 -13.38 -28.00 -1.00
N ASP A 215 -12.73 -28.99 -1.61
CA ASP A 215 -11.55 -29.67 -1.06
C ASP A 215 -10.22 -29.01 -1.46
N ARG A 216 -10.25 -27.85 -2.14
CA ARG A 216 -9.05 -27.16 -2.61
C ARG A 216 -8.74 -25.93 -1.75
N ILE A 217 -7.60 -25.97 -1.07
CA ILE A 217 -6.99 -24.79 -0.45
C ILE A 217 -6.45 -23.88 -1.56
N LEU A 218 -6.88 -22.61 -1.54
CA LEU A 218 -6.51 -21.58 -2.51
C LEU A 218 -5.66 -20.47 -1.86
N VAL A 219 -5.20 -20.69 -0.64
CA VAL A 219 -4.28 -19.81 0.10
C VAL A 219 -2.88 -20.42 0.04
N LYS A 220 -1.86 -19.61 -0.26
CA LYS A 220 -0.48 -20.07 -0.17
C LYS A 220 -0.01 -19.96 1.27
N LEU A 221 0.45 -21.09 1.83
CA LEU A 221 0.84 -21.20 3.23
C LEU A 221 2.32 -21.59 3.42
N THR A 222 3.14 -21.53 2.37
CA THR A 222 4.55 -21.97 2.45
C THR A 222 5.32 -21.22 3.54
N GLY A 223 5.82 -21.93 4.55
CA GLY A 223 6.58 -21.34 5.66
C GLY A 223 5.75 -20.47 6.63
N THR A 224 4.42 -20.58 6.59
CA THR A 224 3.53 -19.86 7.51
C THR A 224 3.64 -20.45 8.91
N LYS A 225 3.69 -19.60 9.93
CA LYS A 225 3.65 -20.04 11.33
C LYS A 225 2.21 -20.03 11.82
N LEU A 226 1.76 -21.15 12.36
CA LEU A 226 0.38 -21.36 12.80
C LEU A 226 0.28 -21.77 14.28
N SER A 227 1.38 -21.71 15.04
CA SER A 227 1.38 -22.16 16.43
C SER A 227 0.35 -21.42 17.29
N GLY A 228 -0.56 -22.18 17.90
CA GLY A 228 -1.69 -21.70 18.68
C GLY A 228 -2.80 -21.02 17.87
N ALA A 229 -2.74 -21.02 16.53
CA ALA A 229 -3.78 -20.44 15.70
C ALA A 229 -5.06 -21.29 15.74
N ILE A 230 -6.22 -20.65 15.74
CA ILE A 230 -7.51 -21.31 15.57
C ILE A 230 -7.80 -21.37 14.07
N LEU A 231 -7.96 -22.58 13.52
CA LEU A 231 -8.17 -22.85 12.11
C LEU A 231 -9.62 -22.56 11.69
N PRO A 232 -9.93 -22.51 10.37
CA PRO A 232 -11.27 -22.22 9.89
C PRO A 232 -12.40 -23.10 10.42
N ASP A 233 -12.10 -24.34 10.81
CA ASP A 233 -13.05 -25.28 11.41
C ASP A 233 -13.15 -25.17 12.95
N GLY A 234 -12.42 -24.23 13.56
CA GLY A 234 -12.37 -24.01 15.00
C GLY A 234 -11.34 -24.86 15.75
N THR A 235 -10.59 -25.73 15.06
CA THR A 235 -9.52 -26.51 15.70
C THR A 235 -8.29 -25.65 15.99
N ILE A 236 -7.53 -25.98 17.04
CA ILE A 236 -6.31 -25.26 17.41
C ILE A 236 -5.09 -25.97 16.79
N CYS A 237 -4.18 -25.21 16.20
CA CYS A 237 -2.93 -25.73 15.65
C CYS A 237 -1.82 -25.68 16.71
N ASP A 238 -1.51 -26.82 17.31
CA ASP A 238 -0.55 -26.92 18.44
C ASP A 238 0.91 -27.20 18.02
N GLN A 239 1.28 -26.98 16.74
CA GLN A 239 2.62 -27.30 16.21
C GLN A 239 3.51 -26.07 15.98
#